data_AF-A0A6G3S353-F1
#
_entry.id   AF-A0A6G3S353-F1
#
_cell.length_a   1.000
_cell.length_b   1.000
_cell.length_c   1.000
_cell.angle_alpha   90.00
_cell.angle_beta   90.00
_cell.angle_gamma   90.00
#
_symmetry.space_group_name_H-M   'P 1'
#
loop_
_entity.id
_entity.type
_entity.pdbx_description
1 polymer ?
#
loop_
_entity_poly.entity_id
_entity_poly.type
_entity_poly.pdbx_seq_one_letter_code
_entity_poly.pdbx_strand_id
1 'polypeptide(L)'
;MPTYTMPTCEDTLELLDLVADWMVEELGISRAEAVARINRQWHGLDLSDEDDLILHEDERFWALTIYYGQVPDWSPEADRTGWIPQAPPAPDSVHWTVPATS
;
A
#
# COMPACT_ATOMS: atom_id res chain seq x y z
N MET A 1 -17.52 -3.57 5.86
CA MET A 1 -16.99 -2.95 4.63
C MET A 1 -15.77 -3.75 4.22
N PRO A 2 -15.49 -3.92 2.92
CA PRO A 2 -14.26 -4.58 2.49
C PRO A 2 -13.05 -3.75 2.92
N THR A 3 -11.93 -4.41 3.22
CA THR A 3 -10.64 -3.77 3.53
C THR A 3 -10.15 -2.96 2.34
N TYR A 4 -10.20 -3.56 1.14
CA TYR A 4 -9.75 -2.93 -0.10
C TYR A 4 -10.95 -2.44 -0.92
N THR A 5 -10.81 -1.28 -1.57
CA THR A 5 -11.92 -0.59 -2.28
C THR A 5 -12.07 -0.96 -3.75
N MET A 6 -11.06 -1.62 -4.32
CA MET A 6 -11.04 -2.13 -5.68
C MET A 6 -11.44 -3.62 -5.70
N PRO A 7 -12.08 -4.12 -6.77
CA PRO A 7 -12.20 -5.55 -7.00
C PRO A 7 -10.81 -6.18 -7.11
N THR A 8 -10.65 -7.39 -6.57
CA THR A 8 -9.39 -8.14 -6.58
C THR A 8 -9.65 -9.62 -6.88
N CYS A 9 -8.67 -10.29 -7.48
CA CYS A 9 -8.56 -11.75 -7.43
C CYS A 9 -7.92 -12.17 -6.09
N GLU A 10 -7.77 -13.48 -5.87
CA GLU A 10 -7.16 -14.03 -4.65
C GLU A 10 -5.69 -13.62 -4.51
N ASP A 11 -4.90 -13.76 -5.58
CA ASP A 11 -3.47 -13.42 -5.60
C ASP A 11 -3.23 -11.93 -5.36
N THR A 12 -4.04 -11.07 -5.98
CA THR A 12 -3.97 -9.63 -5.71
C THR A 12 -4.32 -9.32 -4.26
N LEU A 13 -5.34 -9.97 -3.70
CA LEU A 13 -5.70 -9.76 -2.29
C LEU A 13 -4.55 -10.15 -1.34
N GLU A 14 -3.90 -11.28 -1.60
CA GLU A 14 -2.73 -11.73 -0.82
C GLU A 14 -1.58 -10.71 -0.93
N LEU A 15 -1.26 -10.25 -2.15
CA LEU A 15 -0.23 -9.22 -2.35
C LEU A 15 -0.56 -7.92 -1.60
N LEU A 16 -1.81 -7.44 -1.63
CA LEU A 16 -2.19 -6.23 -0.92
C LEU A 16 -2.01 -6.35 0.60
N ASP A 17 -2.33 -7.52 1.17
CA ASP A 17 -2.10 -7.79 2.58
C ASP A 17 -0.60 -7.84 2.92
N LEU A 18 0.23 -8.46 2.07
CA LEU A 18 1.69 -8.46 2.22
C LEU A 18 2.27 -7.03 2.14
N VAL A 19 1.79 -6.20 1.22
CA VAL A 19 2.17 -4.78 1.11
C VAL A 19 1.81 -4.04 2.39
N ALA A 20 0.60 -4.27 2.93
CA ALA A 20 0.17 -3.62 4.16
C ALA A 20 1.02 -4.06 5.37
N ASP A 21 1.32 -5.35 5.49
CA ASP A 21 2.19 -5.88 6.56
C ASP A 21 3.60 -5.31 6.46
N TRP A 22 4.19 -5.31 5.27
CA TRP A 22 5.52 -4.74 5.05
C TRP A 22 5.58 -3.27 5.44
N MET A 23 4.58 -2.46 5.05
CA MET A 23 4.53 -1.04 5.46
C MET A 23 4.46 -0.88 6.98
N VAL A 24 3.72 -1.73 7.68
CA VAL A 24 3.63 -1.68 9.14
C VAL A 24 4.98 -2.02 9.77
N GLU A 25 5.59 -3.12 9.35
CA GLU A 25 6.84 -3.64 9.93
C GLU A 25 8.04 -2.74 9.62
N GLU A 26 8.18 -2.29 8.38
CA GLU A 26 9.39 -1.62 7.90
C GLU A 26 9.29 -0.09 7.89
N LEU A 27 8.07 0.47 7.85
CA LEU A 27 7.85 1.93 7.83
C LEU A 27 7.20 2.45 9.11
N GLY A 28 6.74 1.56 10.00
CA GLY A 28 6.22 1.90 11.32
C GLY A 28 4.88 2.64 11.32
N ILE A 29 4.12 2.58 10.22
CA ILE A 29 2.76 3.14 10.15
C ILE A 29 1.71 2.14 10.64
N SER A 30 0.51 2.63 10.97
CA SER A 30 -0.59 1.75 11.37
C SER A 30 -1.13 0.94 10.19
N ARG A 31 -1.71 -0.24 10.44
CA ARG A 31 -2.40 -1.03 9.40
C ARG A 31 -3.52 -0.23 8.73
N ALA A 32 -4.25 0.60 9.50
CA ALA A 32 -5.29 1.46 8.97
C ALA A 32 -4.75 2.46 7.94
N GLU A 33 -3.59 3.06 8.20
CA GLU A 33 -2.94 3.97 7.26
C GLU A 33 -2.38 3.22 6.04
N ALA A 34 -1.74 2.06 6.24
CA ALA A 34 -1.22 1.25 5.14
C ALA A 34 -2.34 0.86 4.16
N VAL A 35 -3.45 0.34 4.67
CA VAL A 35 -4.64 0.01 3.86
C VAL A 35 -5.21 1.25 3.19
N ALA A 36 -5.29 2.40 3.88
CA ALA A 36 -5.79 3.63 3.26
C ALA A 36 -4.90 4.11 2.11
N ARG A 37 -3.57 3.99 2.24
CA ARG A 37 -2.62 4.34 1.18
C ARG A 37 -2.76 3.41 -0.03
N ILE A 38 -2.89 2.10 0.20
CA ILE A 38 -3.19 1.10 -0.84
C ILE A 38 -4.50 1.45 -1.56
N ASN A 39 -5.56 1.74 -0.80
CA ASN A 39 -6.86 2.12 -1.35
C ASN A 39 -6.78 3.38 -2.20
N ARG A 40 -5.96 4.37 -1.83
CA ARG A 40 -5.76 5.58 -2.62
C ARG A 40 -5.02 5.28 -3.92
N GLN A 41 -3.98 4.44 -3.88
CA GLN A 41 -3.12 4.16 -5.03
C GLN A 41 -3.91 3.61 -6.21
N TRP A 42 -4.82 2.67 -5.96
CA TRP A 42 -5.57 1.96 -7.00
C TRP A 42 -7.07 2.22 -6.96
N HIS A 43 -7.49 3.35 -6.38
CA HIS A 43 -8.91 3.69 -6.30
C HIS A 43 -9.54 3.79 -7.69
N GLY A 44 -10.66 3.09 -7.90
CA GLY A 44 -11.40 3.11 -9.16
C GLY A 44 -10.80 2.24 -10.26
N LEU A 45 -9.76 1.47 -9.97
CA LEU A 45 -9.25 0.42 -10.84
C LEU A 45 -9.94 -0.91 -10.55
N ASP A 46 -9.84 -1.83 -11.49
CA ASP A 46 -10.25 -3.22 -11.36
C ASP A 46 -8.99 -4.08 -11.39
N LEU A 47 -8.66 -4.74 -10.27
CA LEU A 47 -7.49 -5.60 -10.12
C LEU A 47 -7.90 -7.08 -9.99
N SER A 48 -9.02 -7.45 -10.61
CA SER A 48 -9.54 -8.82 -10.58
C SER A 48 -8.98 -9.73 -11.67
N ASP A 49 -8.13 -9.22 -12.55
CA ASP A 49 -7.42 -10.01 -13.57
C ASP A 49 -6.18 -10.70 -12.94
N GLU A 50 -5.96 -11.97 -13.27
CA GLU A 50 -4.81 -12.75 -12.80
C GLU A 50 -3.52 -12.39 -13.57
N ASP A 51 -3.63 -11.75 -14.74
CA ASP A 51 -2.49 -11.23 -15.52
C ASP A 51 -2.23 -9.72 -15.29
N ASP A 52 -2.68 -9.17 -14.16
CA ASP A 52 -2.55 -7.75 -13.87
C ASP A 52 -1.08 -7.35 -13.58
N LEU A 53 -0.69 -6.17 -14.07
CA LEU A 53 0.64 -5.57 -13.90
C LEU A 53 1.07 -5.46 -12.44
N ILE A 54 0.12 -5.39 -11.51
CA ILE A 54 0.41 -5.37 -10.07
C ILE A 54 1.17 -6.62 -9.60
N LEU A 55 0.89 -7.79 -10.19
CA LEU A 55 1.46 -9.08 -9.78
C LEU A 55 2.89 -9.32 -10.30
N HIS A 56 3.45 -8.39 -11.07
CA HIS A 56 4.83 -8.48 -11.56
C HIS A 56 5.89 -8.07 -10.54
N GLU A 57 5.50 -7.30 -9.53
CA GLU A 57 6.40 -6.72 -8.54
C GLU A 57 6.01 -7.18 -7.13
N ASP A 58 6.97 -7.18 -6.22
CA ASP A 58 6.80 -7.66 -4.84
C ASP A 58 6.19 -6.62 -3.89
N GLU A 59 5.89 -7.06 -2.67
CA GLU A 59 5.29 -6.22 -1.64
C GLU A 59 6.18 -5.03 -1.24
N ARG A 60 7.50 -5.20 -1.27
CA ARG A 60 8.47 -4.15 -0.95
C ARG A 60 8.46 -3.07 -2.02
N PHE A 61 8.44 -3.45 -3.30
CA PHE A 61 8.38 -2.52 -4.41
C PHE A 61 7.14 -1.64 -4.31
N TRP A 62 5.97 -2.25 -4.12
CA TRP A 62 4.72 -1.53 -4.00
C TRP A 62 4.66 -0.70 -2.72
N ALA A 63 5.13 -1.23 -1.59
CA ALA A 63 5.13 -0.48 -0.33
C ALA A 63 5.94 0.81 -0.43
N LEU A 64 7.15 0.74 -0.98
CA LEU A 64 8.00 1.92 -1.18
C LEU A 64 7.39 2.90 -2.20
N THR A 65 6.86 2.39 -3.31
CA THR A 65 6.20 3.19 -4.34
C THR A 65 5.01 3.97 -3.76
N ILE A 66 4.14 3.30 -3.01
CA ILE A 66 2.93 3.90 -2.43
C ILE A 66 3.28 4.88 -1.31
N TYR A 67 4.29 4.57 -0.48
CA TYR A 67 4.62 5.39 0.67
C TYR A 67 5.43 6.63 0.30
N TYR A 68 6.45 6.49 -0.55
CA TYR A 68 7.33 7.60 -0.93
C TYR A 68 6.95 8.26 -2.26
N GLY A 69 6.27 7.54 -3.17
CA GLY A 69 5.97 8.02 -4.53
C GLY A 69 7.20 8.07 -5.43
N GLN A 70 8.26 8.73 -4.97
CA GLN A 70 9.57 8.77 -5.61
C GLN A 70 10.60 8.10 -4.70
N VAL A 71 11.11 6.94 -5.13
CA VAL A 71 12.11 6.15 -4.39
C VAL A 71 13.52 6.51 -4.90
N PRO A 72 14.39 7.15 -4.08
CA PRO A 72 15.71 7.58 -4.53
C PRO A 72 16.72 6.45 -4.73
N ASP A 73 16.61 5.35 -3.97
CA ASP A 73 17.53 4.21 -4.01
C ASP A 73 16.76 2.91 -3.70
N TRP A 74 16.94 1.88 -4.53
CA TRP A 74 16.23 0.60 -4.40
C TRP A 74 17.07 -0.48 -3.68
N SER A 75 18.23 -0.13 -3.15
CA SER A 75 19.06 -1.06 -2.36
C SER A 75 18.34 -1.47 -1.07
N PRO A 76 18.36 -2.76 -0.68
CA PRO A 76 17.76 -3.22 0.58
C PRO A 76 18.25 -2.44 1.81
N GLU A 77 19.52 -2.04 1.80
CA GLU A 77 20.24 -1.37 2.87
C GLU A 77 20.25 0.17 2.74
N ALA A 78 19.46 0.74 1.83
CA ALA A 78 19.42 2.18 1.62
C ALA A 78 19.01 2.93 2.90
N ASP A 79 19.72 4.02 3.23
CA ASP A 79 19.33 4.92 4.33
C ASP A 79 18.14 5.79 3.88
N ARG A 80 17.00 5.57 4.53
CA ARG A 80 15.72 6.24 4.21
C ARG A 80 15.46 7.47 5.08
N THR A 81 16.36 7.83 6.00
CA THR A 81 16.16 8.91 6.99
C THR A 81 15.83 10.26 6.36
N GLY A 82 16.36 10.54 5.17
CA GLY A 82 16.13 11.81 4.45
C GLY A 82 14.99 11.77 3.43
N TRP A 83 14.31 10.63 3.26
CA TRP A 83 13.27 10.50 2.25
C TRP A 83 11.97 11.11 2.74
N ILE A 84 11.21 11.70 1.82
CA ILE A 84 9.97 12.42 2.14
C ILE A 84 8.79 11.51 1.80
N PRO A 85 8.04 10.99 2.78
CA PRO A 85 6.83 10.23 2.50
C PRO A 85 5.76 11.11 1.86
N GLN A 86 4.92 10.49 1.04
CA GLN A 86 3.66 11.11 0.62
C GLN A 86 2.78 11.32 1.85
N ALA A 87 2.02 12.42 1.86
CA ALA A 87 0.98 12.62 2.87
C ALA A 87 -0.02 11.44 2.84
N PRO A 88 -0.55 11.01 4.00
CA PRO A 88 -1.60 10.01 4.04
C PRO A 88 -2.89 10.53 3.36
N PRO A 89 -3.84 9.66 3.01
CA PRO A 89 -5.15 10.07 2.52
C PRO A 89 -5.88 10.98 3.53
N ALA A 90 -6.75 11.88 3.05
CA ALA A 90 -7.55 12.73 3.93
C ALA A 90 -8.38 11.89 4.92
N PRO A 91 -8.45 12.24 6.23
CA PRO A 91 -9.10 11.39 7.25
C PRO A 91 -10.58 11.07 7.01
N ASP A 92 -11.29 11.92 6.27
CA ASP A 92 -12.70 11.79 5.91
C ASP A 92 -12.91 11.16 4.51
N SER A 93 -11.84 10.72 3.85
CA SER A 93 -11.91 10.08 2.55
C SER A 93 -12.41 8.64 2.62
N VAL A 94 -12.92 8.16 1.48
CA VAL A 94 -13.40 6.78 1.31
C VAL A 94 -12.32 5.71 1.43
N HIS A 95 -11.04 6.09 1.52
CA HIS A 95 -9.91 5.17 1.57
C HIS A 95 -9.71 4.54 2.94
N TRP A 96 -10.22 5.16 4.01
CA TRP A 96 -10.13 4.65 5.38
C TRP A 96 -11.24 3.63 5.67
N THR A 97 -10.96 2.36 5.42
CA THR A 97 -11.91 1.23 5.56
C THR A 97 -11.68 0.38 6.80
N VAL A 98 -10.48 0.48 7.40
CA VAL A 98 -10.06 -0.24 8.61
C VAL A 98 -10.02 0.75 9.77
N PRO A 99 -10.57 0.42 10.95
CA PRO A 99 -10.49 1.30 12.11
C PRO A 99 -9.03 1.47 12.55
N ALA A 100 -8.69 2.68 13.02
CA ALA A 100 -7.43 2.88 13.73
C ALA A 100 -7.51 2.08 15.05
N THR A 101 -6.86 0.93 15.11
CA THR A 101 -6.77 0.15 16.34
C THR A 101 -5.89 0.91 17.33
N SER A 102 -6.42 1.16 18.53
CA SER A 102 -5.70 1.75 19.68
C SER A 102 -4.58 0.87 20.20
#